data_AF-A0A4Q4CGJ3-F1
#
_entry.id   AF-A0A4Q4CGJ3-F1
#
_cell.length_a   1.000
_cell.length_b   1.000
_cell.length_c   1.000
_cell.angle_alpha   90.00
_cell.angle_beta   90.00
_cell.angle_gamma   90.00
#
_symmetry.space_group_name_H-M   'P 1'
#
loop_
_entity.id
_entity.type
_entity.pdbx_description
1 polymer ?
#
loop_
_entity_poly.entity_id
_entity_poly.type
_entity_poly.pdbx_seq_one_letter_code
_entity_poly.pdbx_strand_id
1 'polypeptide(L)' 'MDGNKWRFAPSRGELWFWLWASLGGFALLVVALVLRGIPQGPAIAEVVGLATVVFGYLGGRSVKRLIRREHP' A
#
# COMPACT_ATOMS: atom_id res chain seq x y z
N MET A 1 -21.36 -27.01 8.96
CA MET A 1 -20.11 -26.24 8.78
C MET A 1 -20.47 -25.03 7.96
N ASP A 2 -20.68 -23.88 8.61
CA ASP A 2 -21.12 -22.67 7.92
C ASP A 2 -20.01 -22.19 6.98
N GLY A 3 -20.25 -22.35 5.68
CA GLY A 3 -19.31 -22.09 4.59
C GLY A 3 -19.07 -20.60 4.34
N ASN A 4 -18.90 -19.79 5.38
CA ASN A 4 -18.59 -18.38 5.21
C ASN A 4 -17.08 -18.20 4.99
N LYS A 5 -16.70 -18.15 3.70
CA LYS A 5 -15.32 -18.04 3.20
C LYS A 5 -14.58 -16.77 3.70
N TRP A 6 -15.31 -15.80 4.27
CA TRP A 6 -14.80 -14.48 4.66
C TRP A 6 -14.65 -14.27 6.16
N ARG A 7 -14.84 -15.32 6.99
CA ARG A 7 -14.72 -15.23 8.45
C ARG A 7 -13.34 -14.78 8.94
N PHE A 8 -12.30 -15.01 8.13
CA PHE A 8 -10.92 -14.58 8.40
C PHE A 8 -10.46 -13.45 7.46
N ALA A 9 -11.38 -12.79 6.76
CA ALA A 9 -11.05 -11.64 5.93
C ALA A 9 -10.73 -10.42 6.81
N PRO A 10 -9.78 -9.54 6.40
CA PRO A 10 -9.49 -8.31 7.12
C PRO A 10 -10.75 -7.44 7.25
N SER A 11 -10.89 -6.77 8.38
CA SER A 11 -11.99 -5.83 8.59
C SER A 11 -11.93 -4.65 7.61
N ARG A 12 -13.08 -4.03 7.29
CA ARG A 12 -13.12 -2.83 6.43
C ARG A 12 -12.23 -1.70 6.98
N GLY A 13 -12.13 -1.60 8.31
CA GLY A 13 -11.29 -0.62 9.00
C GLY A 13 -9.79 -0.85 8.79
N GLU A 14 -9.32 -2.10 8.91
CA GLU A 14 -7.92 -2.43 8.61
C GLU A 14 -7.56 -2.16 7.16
N LEU A 15 -8.44 -2.47 6.21
CA LEU A 15 -8.19 -2.18 4.79
C LEU A 15 -8.03 -0.69 4.52
N TRP A 16 -8.86 0.15 5.14
CA TRP A 16 -8.70 1.60 5.07
C TRP A 16 -7.41 2.07 5.76
N PHE A 17 -7.06 1.49 6.91
CA PHE A 17 -5.78 1.79 7.58
C PHE A 17 -4.58 1.45 6.68
N TRP A 18 -4.54 0.25 6.11
CA TRP A 18 -3.48 -0.17 5.19
C TRP A 18 -3.43 0.70 3.93
N LEU A 19 -4.58 1.14 3.43
CA LEU A 19 -4.65 2.06 2.30
C LEU A 19 -4.05 3.43 2.64
N TRP A 20 -4.44 4.03 3.77
CA TRP A 20 -3.92 5.31 4.23
C TRP A 20 -2.43 5.25 4.58
N ALA A 21 -1.99 4.20 5.27
CA ALA A 21 -0.58 3.99 5.59
C ALA A 21 0.28 3.86 4.32
N SER A 22 -0.22 3.14 3.32
CA SER A 22 0.44 3.01 2.02
C SER A 22 0.50 4.33 1.25
N LEU A 23 -0.60 5.09 1.23
CA LEU A 23 -0.65 6.42 0.61
C LEU A 23 0.30 7.39 1.31
N GLY A 24 0.32 7.38 2.64
CA GLY A 24 1.23 8.19 3.45
C GLY A 24 2.71 7.84 3.19
N GLY A 25 3.05 6.55 3.15
CA GLY A 25 4.40 6.10 2.82
C GLY A 25 4.86 6.53 1.43
N PHE A 26 3.98 6.44 0.44
CA PHE A 26 4.27 6.89 -0.93
C PHE A 26 4.38 8.42 -1.03
N ALA A 27 3.52 9.16 -0.33
CA ALA A 27 3.58 10.62 -0.25
C ALA A 27 4.89 11.09 0.41
N LEU A 28 5.30 10.44 1.51
CA LEU A 28 6.56 10.74 2.17
C LEU A 28 7.77 10.44 1.28
N LEU A 29 7.73 9.37 0.49
CA LEU A 29 8.76 9.09 -0.52
C LEU A 29 8.86 10.23 -1.53
N VAL A 30 7.73 10.67 -2.10
CA VAL A 30 7.70 11.78 -3.07
C VAL A 30 8.23 13.07 -2.43
N VAL A 31 7.79 13.41 -1.22
CA VAL A 31 8.28 14.59 -0.48
C VAL A 31 9.78 14.49 -0.23
N ALA A 32 10.28 13.32 0.18
CA ALA A 32 11.71 13.11 0.40
C ALA A 32 12.51 13.31 -0.90
N LEU A 33 12.02 12.82 -2.04
CA LEU A 33 12.66 13.04 -3.34
C LEU A 33 12.66 14.52 -3.77
N VAL A 34 11.57 15.24 -3.50
CA VAL A 34 11.46 16.67 -3.83
C VAL A 34 12.39 17.50 -2.95
N LEU A 35 12.41 17.26 -1.63
CA LEU A 35 13.22 18.02 -0.68
C LEU A 35 14.71 17.69 -0.75
N ARG A 36 15.06 16.42 -0.94
CA ARG A 36 16.46 15.96 -1.01
C ARG A 36 17.06 16.08 -2.42
N GLY A 37 16.23 16.31 -3.44
CA GLY A 37 16.59 16.13 -4.84
C GLY A 37 16.68 14.64 -5.20
N ILE A 38 16.88 14.36 -6.49
CA ILE A 38 17.04 12.99 -7.01
C ILE A 38 18.53 12.61 -6.89
N PRO A 39 18.95 11.86 -5.84
CA PRO A 39 20.32 11.36 -5.77
C PRO A 39 20.68 10.56 -7.01
N GLN A 40 21.80 10.91 -7.64
CA GLN A 40 22.29 10.22 -8.82
C GLN A 40 23.04 8.95 -8.41
N GLY A 41 22.48 7.79 -8.76
CA GLY A 41 23.10 6.50 -8.51
C GLY A 41 22.08 5.34 -8.41
N PRO A 42 22.57 4.09 -8.39
CA PRO A 42 21.72 2.89 -8.35
C PRO A 42 20.80 2.85 -7.13
N ALA A 43 21.26 3.37 -6.00
CA ALA A 43 20.55 3.34 -4.72
C ALA A 43 19.15 4.00 -4.79
N ILE A 44 18.96 5.05 -5.60
CA ILE A 44 17.64 5.67 -5.71
C ILE A 44 16.66 4.79 -6.48
N ALA A 45 17.14 4.08 -7.50
CA ALA A 45 16.32 3.17 -8.29
C ALA A 45 15.85 2.00 -7.43
N GLU A 46 16.72 1.51 -6.52
CA GLU A 46 16.37 0.48 -5.55
C GLU A 46 15.34 0.98 -4.54
N VAL A 47 15.54 2.18 -3.96
CA VAL A 47 14.62 2.73 -2.95
C VAL A 47 13.26 3.05 -3.57
N VAL A 48 13.22 3.74 -4.71
CA VAL A 48 11.98 4.09 -5.39
C VAL A 48 11.30 2.83 -5.93
N GLY A 49 12.06 1.90 -6.50
CA GLY A 49 11.56 0.62 -6.98
C GLY A 49 10.93 -0.20 -5.87
N LEU A 50 11.65 -0.44 -4.76
CA LEU A 50 11.15 -1.18 -3.60
C LEU A 50 9.95 -0.48 -2.97
N ALA A 51 10.01 0.84 -2.78
CA ALA A 51 8.89 1.59 -2.21
C ALA A 51 7.64 1.52 -3.11
N THR A 52 7.81 1.63 -4.43
CA THR A 52 6.71 1.48 -5.39
C THR A 52 6.12 0.08 -5.38
N VAL A 53 6.95 -0.96 -5.32
CA VAL A 53 6.48 -2.34 -5.24
C VAL A 53 5.73 -2.58 -3.92
N VAL A 54 6.32 -2.19 -2.78
CA VAL A 54 5.75 -2.46 -1.45
C VAL A 54 4.47 -1.66 -1.22
N PHE A 55 4.53 -0.34 -1.37
CA PHE A 55 3.36 0.51 -1.16
C PHE A 55 2.34 0.34 -2.28
N GLY A 56 2.76 0.23 -3.54
CA GLY A 56 1.85 -0.07 -4.63
C GLY A 56 1.08 -1.38 -4.44
N TYR A 57 1.76 -2.43 -3.96
CA TYR A 57 1.12 -3.71 -3.65
C TYR A 57 0.18 -3.62 -2.44
N LEU A 58 0.59 -3.00 -1.33
CA LEU A 58 -0.24 -2.88 -0.12
C LEU A 58 -1.47 -2.01 -0.35
N GLY A 59 -1.29 -0.84 -0.97
CA GLY A 59 -2.38 0.06 -1.35
C GLY A 59 -3.29 -0.58 -2.39
N GLY A 60 -2.72 -1.15 -3.46
CA GLY A 60 -3.48 -1.80 -4.54
C GLY A 60 -4.28 -3.01 -4.05
N ARG A 61 -3.71 -3.85 -3.17
CA ARG A 61 -4.42 -4.95 -2.51
C ARG A 61 -5.57 -4.43 -1.65
N SER A 62 -5.34 -3.35 -0.92
CA SER A 62 -6.36 -2.72 -0.07
C SER A 62 -7.51 -2.16 -0.89
N VAL A 63 -7.23 -1.40 -1.96
CA VAL A 63 -8.23 -0.88 -2.91
C VAL A 63 -9.00 -2.02 -3.56
N LYS A 64 -8.30 -3.03 -4.10
CA LYS A 64 -8.92 -4.17 -4.78
C LYS A 64 -9.90 -4.91 -3.88
N ARG A 65 -9.52 -5.16 -2.62
CA ARG A 65 -10.40 -5.81 -1.64
C ARG A 65 -11.56 -4.90 -1.25
N LEU A 66 -11.32 -3.60 -1.06
CA LEU A 66 -12.37 -2.63 -0.77
C LEU A 66 -13.44 -2.58 -1.87
N ILE A 67 -13.02 -2.50 -3.14
CA ILE A 67 -13.91 -2.50 -4.32
C ILE A 67 -14.66 -3.83 -4.46
N ARG A 68 -13.98 -4.96 -4.25
CA ARG A 68 -14.59 -6.29 -4.40
C ARG A 68 -15.55 -6.66 -3.26
N ARG A 69 -15.72 -5.81 -2.24
CA ARG A 69 -16.56 -6.06 -1.06
C ARG A 69 -16.28 -7.44 -0.46
N GLU A 70 -15.01 -7.87 -0.46
CA GLU A 70 -14.53 -9.15 0.10
C GLU A 70 -14.41 -9.08 1.63
N HIS A 71 -15.43 -8.50 2.26
CA HIS A 71 -15.54 -8.28 3.70
C HIS A 71 -16.95 -8.71 4.10
N PRO A 72 -17.18 -9.18 5.34
CA PRO A 72 -18.53 -9.23 5.88
C PRO A 72 -19.23 -7.85 5.88
#